data_AF-B2W736-F1
#
_entry.id   AF-B2W736-F1
#
_cell.length_a   1.000
_cell.length_b   1.000
_cell.length_c   1.000
_cell.angle_alpha   90.00
_cell.angle_beta   90.00
_cell.angle_gamma   90.00
#
_symmetry.space_group_name_H-M   'P 1'
#
loop_
_entity.id
_entity.type
_entity.pdbx_description
1 polymer ?
#
loop_
_entity_poly.entity_id
_entity_poly.type
_entity_poly.pdbx_seq_one_letter_code
_entity_poly.pdbx_strand_id
1 'polypeptide(L)'
;MSLAAQGADAPQPYVVPPSTKFDGPDGSWSTFKISVGTPEQEFRVLPSTKSGVTFVVAPEGCLAGVDPSNCPDLRGINVFRSTQNTGFQVDKSTTWSAIGQYDVDLEAALNYTGRALYGVDTVSLGAAADSTSSATLTNQIVAAVADPDYYLGMLALGQAKSSFNSGGKPINSFLAALRESTKIPSFAYAYTAGAKYRLKSVFGSLVLGGYDSTRFKANANDFSFTFSQDPSRLLTVGVDSIMATNTLKGTFSLTSGAHLSVIDSTVPHLWLPKDVCAEFETAFGLTYDPKTDLYLVNDTMHRQLISNNPTITIKLVNSLQDTTINYTNIELPYAAFDLQASYPYYPNATNYFPIRRAANESQYVLGRTLLQEAYLIVDYERANFTVAQAVFPNPMPAANVVTITPTSNSSSTRPSSTSSPSSSSSDLARGAIVGLAIGVIMALVLAVFVFLFFFRRRRNKQRQQQQPQHELAGKNIPEADSRSHLPVVSTVVSTPLKVVSPQELNGTPLNELATPVNQEYTNHDYPPDYKAAVNVANEPQELHGESMTPITPRWREVHLPRSPTLYEMDRESSPSRRVSFMPSDDGFGNSDGGQSGVSPLTPRCQDPFHSKLSNVP
;
A
#
# COMPACT_ATOMS: atom_id res chain seq x y z
N MET A 1 18.14 -5.59 54.75
CA MET A 1 17.18 -4.99 53.81
C MET A 1 17.20 -5.83 52.54
N SER A 2 16.05 -6.21 51.99
CA SER A 2 16.02 -6.87 50.67
C SER A 2 15.94 -5.79 49.60
N LEU A 3 16.81 -5.86 48.59
CA LEU A 3 16.68 -5.05 47.39
C LEU A 3 15.58 -5.66 46.53
N ALA A 4 14.38 -5.08 46.60
CA ALA A 4 13.34 -5.38 45.63
C ALA A 4 13.84 -4.95 44.24
N ALA A 5 13.91 -5.89 43.30
CA ALA A 5 14.19 -5.54 41.91
C ALA A 5 13.07 -4.63 41.41
N GLN A 6 13.43 -3.46 40.85
CA GLN A 6 12.49 -2.69 40.05
C GLN A 6 12.06 -3.58 38.89
N GLY A 7 10.75 -3.83 38.77
CA GLY A 7 10.20 -4.42 37.57
C GLY A 7 10.53 -3.51 36.38
N ALA A 8 10.95 -4.10 35.26
CA ALA A 8 11.05 -3.34 34.02
C ALA A 8 9.68 -2.74 33.70
N ASP A 9 9.63 -1.44 33.46
CA ASP A 9 8.37 -0.75 33.17
C ASP A 9 7.79 -1.29 31.85
N ALA A 10 6.45 -1.29 31.76
CA ALA A 10 5.78 -1.79 30.57
C ALA A 10 6.08 -0.84 29.39
N PRO A 11 6.46 -1.37 28.21
CA PRO A 11 6.73 -0.54 27.04
C PRO A 11 5.49 0.28 26.68
N GLN A 12 5.67 1.59 26.53
CA GLN A 12 4.58 2.53 26.23
C GLN A 12 4.41 2.71 24.71
N PRO A 13 3.22 3.13 24.22
CA PRO A 13 3.02 3.38 22.80
C PRO A 13 3.91 4.52 22.29
N TYR A 14 4.49 4.35 21.12
CA TYR A 14 5.39 5.34 20.52
C TYR A 14 4.62 6.26 19.58
N VAL A 15 4.53 7.55 19.92
CA VAL A 15 3.96 8.58 19.03
C VAL A 15 5.04 9.04 18.07
N VAL A 16 4.86 8.78 16.77
CA VAL A 16 5.83 9.19 15.74
C VAL A 16 5.65 10.69 15.45
N PRO A 17 6.67 11.55 15.63
CA PRO A 17 6.53 12.97 15.35
C PRO A 17 6.29 13.21 13.84
N PRO A 18 5.26 13.98 13.46
CA PRO A 18 5.12 14.43 12.08
C PRO A 18 6.28 15.36 11.70
N SER A 19 6.63 15.40 10.42
CA SER A 19 7.75 16.18 9.89
C SER A 19 7.59 17.71 10.01
N THR A 20 6.39 18.17 10.38
CA THR A 20 5.87 19.55 10.23
C THR A 20 5.78 20.04 8.78
N LYS A 21 5.79 19.11 7.81
CA LYS A 21 5.60 19.36 6.38
C LYS A 21 4.38 18.61 5.84
N PHE A 22 3.84 19.13 4.75
CA PHE A 22 2.96 18.40 3.84
C PHE A 22 3.69 18.32 2.50
N ASP A 23 3.93 17.10 2.02
CA ASP A 23 4.68 16.81 0.78
C ASP A 23 3.80 15.95 -0.16
N GLY A 24 4.24 15.79 -1.41
CA GLY A 24 3.62 14.91 -2.41
C GLY A 24 3.45 15.57 -3.78
N PRO A 25 3.44 14.81 -4.88
CA PRO A 25 3.25 15.34 -6.23
C PRO A 25 1.76 15.59 -6.54
N ASP A 26 0.87 15.03 -5.72
CA ASP A 26 -0.56 14.78 -5.97
C ASP A 26 -1.43 15.16 -4.76
N GLY A 27 -1.14 16.31 -4.15
CA GLY A 27 -1.87 16.83 -3.01
C GLY A 27 -0.97 17.41 -1.95
N SER A 28 -1.27 17.13 -0.69
CA SER A 28 -0.52 17.66 0.45
C SER A 28 -0.66 16.72 1.63
N TRP A 29 0.16 15.68 1.64
CA TRP A 29 0.10 14.58 2.59
C TRP A 29 1.07 14.84 3.75
N SER A 30 0.61 14.67 4.99
CA SER A 30 1.49 14.88 6.15
C SER A 30 2.58 13.82 6.18
N THR A 31 3.83 14.23 6.07
CA THR A 31 4.98 13.32 6.18
C THR A 31 5.43 13.15 7.63
N PHE A 32 6.23 12.12 7.87
CA PHE A 32 6.93 11.83 9.12
C PHE A 32 8.43 11.82 8.85
N LYS A 33 9.27 12.02 9.86
CA LYS A 33 10.72 11.89 9.71
C LYS A 33 11.18 10.47 10.04
N ILE A 34 12.04 9.93 9.19
CA ILE A 34 12.91 8.81 9.53
C ILE A 34 14.37 9.19 9.30
N SER A 35 15.26 8.49 9.98
CA SER A 35 16.70 8.59 9.81
C SER A 35 17.27 7.20 9.49
N VAL A 36 18.13 7.09 8.47
CA VAL A 36 18.65 5.80 7.99
C VAL A 36 20.19 5.83 7.87
N GLY A 37 20.83 4.76 8.32
CA GLY A 37 22.28 4.57 8.22
C GLY A 37 23.10 5.17 9.35
N THR A 38 24.41 4.90 9.33
CA THR A 38 25.37 5.41 10.32
C THR A 38 26.56 6.10 9.64
N PRO A 39 26.73 7.44 9.74
CA PRO A 39 25.82 8.39 10.37
C PRO A 39 24.50 8.53 9.61
N GLU A 40 23.50 8.99 10.35
CA GLU A 40 22.10 9.08 9.95
C GLU A 40 21.87 10.04 8.77
N GLN A 41 21.06 9.59 7.80
CA GLN A 41 20.53 10.37 6.68
C GLN A 41 19.02 10.55 6.87
N GLU A 42 18.55 11.81 6.95
CA GLU A 42 17.13 12.12 7.18
C GLU A 42 16.28 12.08 5.90
N PHE A 43 15.09 11.50 6.01
CA PHE A 43 14.06 11.50 4.96
C PHE A 43 12.68 11.86 5.54
N ARG A 44 11.89 12.59 4.74
CA ARG A 44 10.46 12.80 4.94
C ARG A 44 9.70 11.72 4.18
N VAL A 45 8.88 10.95 4.89
CA VAL A 45 8.25 9.74 4.37
C VAL A 45 6.76 9.69 4.68
N LEU A 46 6.01 8.92 3.88
CA LEU A 46 4.59 8.63 4.11
C LEU A 46 4.44 7.24 4.75
N PRO A 47 3.55 7.05 5.74
CA PRO A 47 3.28 5.71 6.26
C PRO A 47 2.56 4.87 5.21
N SER A 48 3.01 3.63 4.98
CA SER A 48 2.34 2.63 4.14
C SER A 48 1.76 1.53 5.04
N THR A 49 0.44 1.41 5.03
CA THR A 49 -0.32 0.38 5.75
C THR A 49 -0.10 -1.03 5.22
N LYS A 50 0.44 -1.17 4.00
CA LYS A 50 0.70 -2.45 3.33
C LYS A 50 2.17 -2.86 3.29
N SER A 51 3.11 -1.92 3.08
CA SER A 51 4.54 -2.26 3.01
C SER A 51 5.08 -2.77 4.35
N GLY A 52 5.80 -3.89 4.30
CA GLY A 52 6.61 -4.38 5.42
C GLY A 52 8.05 -3.83 5.46
N VAL A 53 8.47 -3.12 4.41
CA VAL A 53 9.84 -2.60 4.21
C VAL A 53 9.84 -1.07 4.14
N THR A 54 10.78 -0.44 4.84
CA THR A 54 10.96 1.01 4.80
C THR A 54 11.67 1.43 3.51
N PHE A 55 11.08 2.35 2.75
CA PHE A 55 11.61 2.83 1.48
C PHE A 55 12.24 4.22 1.66
N VAL A 56 13.38 4.44 1.01
CA VAL A 56 14.05 5.75 0.87
C VAL A 56 14.31 6.03 -0.60
N VAL A 57 14.39 7.30 -0.97
CA VAL A 57 14.61 7.68 -2.39
C VAL A 57 16.09 7.48 -2.74
N ALA A 58 16.37 6.71 -3.78
CA ALA A 58 17.72 6.47 -4.28
C ALA A 58 18.28 7.71 -5.01
N PRO A 59 19.62 7.90 -5.11
CA PRO A 59 20.22 9.01 -5.84
C PRO A 59 19.77 9.14 -7.30
N GLU A 60 19.44 8.02 -7.94
CA GLU A 60 18.89 7.92 -9.30
C GLU A 60 17.44 8.42 -9.41
N GLY A 61 16.80 8.72 -8.29
CA GLY A 61 15.46 9.32 -8.20
C GLY A 61 15.42 10.84 -8.41
N CYS A 62 16.58 11.51 -8.45
CA CYS A 62 16.72 12.94 -8.75
C CYS A 62 17.94 13.21 -9.66
N LEU A 63 17.77 12.99 -10.96
CA LEU A 63 18.79 13.16 -11.99
C LEU A 63 18.84 14.61 -12.50
N ALA A 64 20.01 15.25 -12.38
CA ALA A 64 20.24 16.61 -12.83
C ALA A 64 20.00 16.76 -14.35
N GLY A 65 19.14 17.71 -14.73
CA GLY A 65 18.74 17.95 -16.13
C GLY A 65 17.59 17.07 -16.64
N VAL A 66 17.03 16.18 -15.80
CA VAL A 66 15.84 15.36 -16.10
C VAL A 66 14.72 15.63 -15.10
N ASP A 67 15.03 15.56 -13.80
CA ASP A 67 14.11 15.91 -12.73
C ASP A 67 14.27 17.41 -12.33
N PRO A 68 13.28 18.04 -11.66
CA PRO A 68 13.36 19.44 -11.23
C PRO A 68 14.59 19.77 -10.38
N SER A 69 15.07 21.01 -10.42
CA SER A 69 16.27 21.44 -9.65
C SER A 69 16.10 21.34 -8.13
N ASN A 70 14.86 21.35 -7.64
CA ASN A 70 14.49 21.11 -6.24
C ASN A 70 13.95 19.69 -5.99
N CYS A 71 14.13 18.74 -6.92
CA CYS A 71 13.68 17.35 -6.80
C CYS A 71 14.00 16.72 -5.43
N PRO A 72 15.20 16.89 -4.83
CA PRO A 72 15.48 16.30 -3.53
C PRO A 72 14.51 16.73 -2.43
N ASP A 73 14.17 18.03 -2.33
CA ASP A 73 13.22 18.50 -1.32
C ASP A 73 11.79 18.05 -1.64
N LEU A 74 11.39 18.06 -2.92
CA LEU A 74 10.08 17.53 -3.35
C LEU A 74 9.90 16.04 -3.01
N ARG A 75 10.98 15.25 -3.15
CA ARG A 75 11.05 13.83 -2.82
C ARG A 75 11.47 13.56 -1.37
N GLY A 76 11.45 14.57 -0.50
CA GLY A 76 11.61 14.43 0.95
C GLY A 76 13.04 14.17 1.44
N ILE A 77 14.06 14.35 0.60
CA ILE A 77 15.47 14.11 0.93
C ILE A 77 16.06 15.35 1.62
N ASN A 78 16.38 15.26 2.90
CA ASN A 78 16.95 16.37 3.65
C ASN A 78 18.46 16.57 3.37
N VAL A 79 18.97 17.73 3.80
CA VAL A 79 20.40 18.07 3.77
C VAL A 79 21.22 17.08 4.61
N PHE A 80 22.33 16.57 4.07
CA PHE A 80 23.27 15.68 4.75
C PHE A 80 24.68 16.28 4.72
N ARG A 81 25.38 16.26 5.86
CA ARG A 81 26.74 16.83 6.03
C ARG A 81 26.88 18.25 5.44
N SER A 82 25.90 19.11 5.71
CA SER A 82 25.82 20.51 5.22
C SER A 82 25.69 20.69 3.70
N THR A 83 25.38 19.63 2.96
CA THR A 83 25.13 19.64 1.51
C THR A 83 23.74 19.09 1.17
N GLN A 84 23.06 19.63 0.16
CA GLN A 84 21.83 19.00 -0.32
C GLN A 84 22.17 17.64 -0.92
N ASN A 85 21.56 16.59 -0.38
CA ASN A 85 21.72 15.22 -0.84
C ASN A 85 20.79 14.94 -2.03
N THR A 86 21.13 14.03 -2.94
CA THR A 86 20.28 13.61 -4.08
C THR A 86 19.47 12.34 -3.82
N GLY A 87 19.77 11.62 -2.75
CA GLY A 87 19.10 10.38 -2.35
C GLY A 87 19.95 9.59 -1.35
N PHE A 88 19.54 8.39 -0.98
CA PHE A 88 20.22 7.60 0.04
C PHE A 88 21.63 7.15 -0.40
N GLN A 89 22.65 7.71 0.26
CA GLN A 89 24.05 7.44 -0.03
C GLN A 89 24.50 6.19 0.74
N VAL A 90 24.28 5.02 0.17
CA VAL A 90 24.62 3.71 0.76
C VAL A 90 26.09 3.61 1.19
N ASP A 91 27.00 4.24 0.44
CA ASP A 91 28.44 4.20 0.70
C ASP A 91 28.90 5.10 1.87
N LYS A 92 27.99 5.92 2.43
CA LYS A 92 28.26 6.75 3.62
C LYS A 92 27.76 6.12 4.91
N SER A 93 27.01 5.02 4.84
CA SER A 93 26.51 4.27 6.00
C SER A 93 27.46 3.12 6.35
N THR A 94 28.02 3.13 7.56
CA THR A 94 28.86 2.04 8.08
C THR A 94 28.05 0.84 8.59
N THR A 95 26.72 0.95 8.61
CA THR A 95 25.78 -0.12 9.00
C THR A 95 25.03 -0.71 7.81
N TRP A 96 25.19 -0.16 6.60
CA TRP A 96 24.63 -0.70 5.38
C TRP A 96 25.30 -2.03 4.98
N SER A 97 24.47 -3.03 4.68
CA SER A 97 24.88 -4.29 4.07
C SER A 97 23.95 -4.60 2.89
N ALA A 98 24.48 -4.57 1.67
CA ALA A 98 23.69 -4.79 0.46
C ALA A 98 23.20 -6.23 0.34
N ILE A 99 21.95 -6.41 -0.11
CA ILE A 99 21.38 -7.71 -0.47
C ILE A 99 21.39 -7.88 -2.00
N GLY A 100 20.88 -6.88 -2.74
CA GLY A 100 20.84 -6.91 -4.20
C GLY A 100 19.78 -5.97 -4.78
N GLN A 101 19.66 -5.92 -6.11
CA GLN A 101 18.59 -5.21 -6.79
C GLN A 101 17.43 -6.15 -7.12
N TYR A 102 16.23 -5.80 -6.67
CA TYR A 102 15.01 -6.58 -6.89
C TYR A 102 13.87 -5.65 -7.31
N ASP A 103 12.81 -6.23 -7.85
CA ASP A 103 11.60 -5.50 -8.25
C ASP A 103 10.76 -5.20 -7.01
N VAL A 104 10.00 -4.11 -7.04
CA VAL A 104 9.27 -3.61 -5.86
C VAL A 104 7.90 -4.28 -5.75
N ASP A 105 7.78 -5.28 -4.88
CA ASP A 105 6.51 -5.97 -4.58
C ASP A 105 5.61 -5.15 -3.63
N LEU A 106 4.99 -4.12 -4.18
CA LEU A 106 4.01 -3.25 -3.53
C LEU A 106 3.12 -2.64 -4.62
N GLU A 107 1.79 -2.58 -4.42
CA GLU A 107 0.81 -1.98 -5.34
C GLU A 107 0.92 -2.28 -6.85
N ALA A 108 1.60 -3.37 -7.23
CA ALA A 108 1.69 -3.86 -8.60
C ALA A 108 0.30 -4.13 -9.23
N ALA A 109 -0.71 -4.43 -8.40
CA ALA A 109 -2.11 -4.51 -8.82
C ALA A 109 -2.63 -3.20 -9.42
N LEU A 110 -2.16 -2.04 -8.94
CA LEU A 110 -2.47 -0.69 -9.42
C LEU A 110 -1.50 -0.20 -10.52
N ASN A 111 -0.73 -1.11 -11.12
CA ASN A 111 0.39 -0.84 -12.02
C ASN A 111 1.51 0.03 -11.41
N TYR A 112 1.65 0.09 -10.08
CA TYR A 112 2.86 0.69 -9.49
C TYR A 112 4.04 -0.23 -9.76
N THR A 113 5.07 0.29 -10.40
CA THR A 113 6.24 -0.48 -10.83
C THR A 113 7.53 0.17 -10.34
N GLY A 114 8.62 -0.60 -10.41
CA GLY A 114 9.92 -0.09 -10.03
C GLY A 114 10.87 -1.21 -9.61
N ARG A 115 12.15 -0.85 -9.53
CA ARG A 115 13.19 -1.68 -8.96
C ARG A 115 13.88 -0.90 -7.85
N ALA A 116 14.39 -1.60 -6.86
CA ALA A 116 15.06 -1.00 -5.72
C ALA A 116 16.36 -1.74 -5.38
N LEU A 117 17.34 -0.99 -4.88
CA LEU A 117 18.50 -1.57 -4.22
C LEU A 117 18.10 -1.89 -2.77
N TYR A 118 17.97 -3.18 -2.48
CA TYR A 118 17.66 -3.69 -1.14
C TYR A 118 18.93 -3.94 -0.34
N GLY A 119 18.86 -3.61 0.95
CA GLY A 119 19.90 -3.88 1.92
C GLY A 119 19.37 -3.93 3.34
N VAL A 120 20.29 -4.19 4.26
CA VAL A 120 20.10 -4.16 5.69
C VAL A 120 20.77 -2.91 6.24
N ASP A 121 20.10 -2.12 7.09
CA ASP A 121 20.72 -0.97 7.78
C ASP A 121 20.05 -0.67 9.13
N THR A 122 20.55 0.37 9.81
CA THR A 122 19.90 1.02 10.95
C THR A 122 18.83 2.00 10.47
N VAL A 123 17.64 1.94 11.07
CA VAL A 123 16.50 2.83 10.80
C VAL A 123 15.97 3.39 12.11
N SER A 124 15.71 4.70 12.16
CA SER A 124 15.20 5.41 13.33
C SER A 124 13.97 6.25 13.02
N LEU A 125 13.04 6.32 13.97
CA LEU A 125 11.84 7.16 13.91
C LEU A 125 12.12 8.53 14.53
N GLY A 126 12.28 9.56 13.70
CA GLY A 126 12.60 10.92 14.13
C GLY A 126 13.70 11.60 13.30
N ALA A 127 14.09 12.80 13.74
CA ALA A 127 15.26 13.50 13.23
C ALA A 127 16.55 12.91 13.82
N ALA A 128 17.68 13.03 13.12
CA ALA A 128 18.97 12.53 13.59
C ALA A 128 19.45 13.26 14.87
N ALA A 129 19.02 14.51 15.04
CA ALA A 129 19.25 15.30 16.25
C ALA A 129 18.55 14.74 17.50
N ASP A 130 17.47 13.95 17.33
CA ASP A 130 16.62 13.46 18.41
C ASP A 130 16.97 12.02 18.85
N SER A 131 18.16 11.53 18.46
CA SER A 131 18.61 10.13 18.53
C SER A 131 18.59 9.45 19.92
N THR A 132 18.47 10.22 21.00
CA THR A 132 18.28 9.72 22.38
C THR A 132 16.83 9.41 22.73
N SER A 133 15.87 9.88 21.93
CA SER A 133 14.42 9.74 22.11
C SER A 133 13.72 9.01 20.94
N SER A 134 14.41 8.87 19.82
CA SER A 134 13.92 8.19 18.62
C SER A 134 13.88 6.66 18.78
N ALA A 135 12.85 6.01 18.23
CA ALA A 135 12.76 4.55 18.23
C ALA A 135 13.68 3.92 17.16
N THR A 136 14.98 3.80 17.46
CA THR A 136 15.98 3.21 16.57
C THR A 136 15.97 1.68 16.57
N LEU A 137 16.04 1.06 15.39
CA LEU A 137 16.27 -0.37 15.16
C LEU A 137 17.50 -0.58 14.28
N THR A 138 18.34 -1.56 14.63
CA THR A 138 19.40 -2.08 13.76
C THR A 138 18.87 -3.22 12.91
N ASN A 139 19.63 -3.58 11.86
CA ASN A 139 19.39 -4.74 11.01
C ASN A 139 17.99 -4.80 10.35
N GLN A 140 17.47 -3.64 9.91
CA GLN A 140 16.18 -3.52 9.23
C GLN A 140 16.35 -3.56 7.73
N ILE A 141 15.37 -4.12 7.00
CA ILE A 141 15.35 -4.06 5.54
C ILE A 141 14.99 -2.65 5.08
N VAL A 142 15.83 -2.10 4.20
CA VAL A 142 15.64 -0.82 3.54
C VAL A 142 15.69 -1.01 2.04
N ALA A 143 14.74 -0.40 1.33
CA ALA A 143 14.71 -0.34 -0.12
C ALA A 143 15.06 1.08 -0.59
N ALA A 144 16.15 1.24 -1.35
CA ALA A 144 16.46 2.49 -2.04
C ALA A 144 15.80 2.49 -3.42
N VAL A 145 14.80 3.35 -3.63
CA VAL A 145 13.91 3.35 -4.81
C VAL A 145 14.10 4.62 -5.63
N ALA A 146 14.35 4.48 -6.94
CA ALA A 146 14.50 5.62 -7.85
C ALA A 146 13.18 6.07 -8.48
N ASP A 147 12.19 5.16 -8.58
CA ASP A 147 11.04 5.33 -9.46
C ASP A 147 10.07 6.45 -9.01
N PRO A 148 9.56 7.31 -9.90
CA PRO A 148 8.54 8.30 -9.57
C PRO A 148 7.21 7.74 -9.04
N ASP A 149 6.84 6.48 -9.33
CA ASP A 149 5.66 5.84 -8.72
C ASP A 149 5.75 5.87 -7.17
N TYR A 150 6.97 5.73 -6.65
CA TYR A 150 7.32 5.86 -5.24
C TYR A 150 7.94 7.24 -4.96
N TYR A 151 7.19 8.29 -5.28
CA TYR A 151 7.69 9.67 -5.28
C TYR A 151 8.34 10.10 -3.96
N LEU A 152 7.74 9.73 -2.83
CA LEU A 152 8.30 9.89 -1.49
C LEU A 152 8.74 8.52 -0.94
N GLY A 153 9.73 8.53 -0.04
CA GLY A 153 10.02 7.35 0.77
C GLY A 153 8.83 6.96 1.66
N MET A 154 8.84 5.73 2.18
CA MET A 154 7.72 5.18 2.95
C MET A 154 8.14 4.50 4.24
N LEU A 155 7.37 4.75 5.30
CA LEU A 155 7.50 4.06 6.58
C LEU A 155 6.60 2.82 6.61
N ALA A 156 7.19 1.65 6.81
CA ALA A 156 6.46 0.38 6.86
C ALA A 156 5.63 0.21 8.14
N LEU A 157 4.31 0.07 7.96
CA LEU A 157 3.37 -0.35 9.00
C LEU A 157 2.83 -1.77 8.77
N GLY A 158 3.01 -2.35 7.57
CA GLY A 158 2.51 -3.66 7.19
C GLY A 158 3.22 -4.83 7.91
N GLN A 159 2.53 -5.97 7.98
CA GLN A 159 3.07 -7.20 8.62
C GLN A 159 3.83 -8.15 7.68
N ALA A 160 3.96 -7.82 6.40
CA ALA A 160 4.61 -8.68 5.40
C ALA A 160 6.10 -8.87 5.71
N LYS A 161 6.57 -10.12 5.76
CA LYS A 161 7.98 -10.47 5.99
C LYS A 161 8.75 -10.54 4.67
N SER A 162 9.97 -10.00 4.65
CA SER A 162 10.83 -10.03 3.46
C SER A 162 11.56 -11.36 3.33
N SER A 163 11.71 -11.87 2.11
CA SER A 163 12.64 -12.96 1.81
C SER A 163 13.28 -12.76 0.44
N PHE A 164 14.60 -12.97 0.36
CA PHE A 164 15.40 -12.72 -0.85
C PHE A 164 16.07 -13.99 -1.40
N ASN A 165 15.92 -15.14 -0.71
CA ASN A 165 16.35 -16.45 -1.17
C ASN A 165 15.53 -17.57 -0.52
N SER A 166 15.34 -18.69 -1.24
CA SER A 166 14.41 -19.77 -0.85
C SER A 166 14.85 -20.60 0.37
N GLY A 167 16.09 -20.43 0.84
CA GLY A 167 16.64 -21.09 2.03
C GLY A 167 16.84 -20.17 3.25
N GLY A 168 16.59 -18.88 3.12
CA GLY A 168 16.71 -17.91 4.20
C GLY A 168 15.54 -17.97 5.18
N LYS A 169 15.76 -17.50 6.41
CA LYS A 169 14.65 -17.17 7.32
C LYS A 169 14.04 -15.84 6.88
N PRO A 170 12.71 -15.73 6.66
CA PRO A 170 12.08 -14.46 6.36
C PRO A 170 12.33 -13.43 7.47
N ILE A 171 12.68 -12.22 7.05
CA ILE A 171 13.03 -11.11 7.95
C ILE A 171 11.74 -10.35 8.29
N ASN A 172 11.56 -10.06 9.57
CA ASN A 172 10.36 -9.41 10.10
C ASN A 172 10.21 -7.98 9.56
N SER A 173 8.97 -7.52 9.42
CA SER A 173 8.70 -6.12 9.05
C SER A 173 9.14 -5.16 10.15
N PHE A 174 9.35 -3.90 9.79
CA PHE A 174 9.81 -2.85 10.71
C PHE A 174 8.96 -2.75 11.98
N LEU A 175 7.63 -2.75 11.84
CA LEU A 175 6.71 -2.69 12.98
C LEU A 175 6.75 -3.96 13.85
N ALA A 176 6.91 -5.14 13.25
CA ALA A 176 7.10 -6.38 13.99
C ALA A 176 8.41 -6.37 14.79
N ALA A 177 9.51 -5.85 14.21
CA ALA A 177 10.79 -5.70 14.89
C ALA A 177 10.73 -4.70 16.05
N LEU A 178 9.93 -3.61 15.95
CA LEU A 178 9.68 -2.71 17.08
C LEU A 178 8.99 -3.44 18.24
N ARG A 179 8.03 -4.32 17.93
CA ARG A 179 7.31 -5.12 18.93
C ARG A 179 8.20 -6.17 19.60
N GLU A 180 8.96 -6.91 18.81
CA GLU A 180 9.88 -7.95 19.31
C GLU A 180 11.02 -7.38 20.15
N SER A 181 11.53 -6.19 19.80
CA SER A 181 12.54 -5.46 20.58
C SER A 181 11.96 -4.66 21.77
N THR A 182 10.69 -4.89 22.12
CA THR A 182 9.97 -4.22 23.21
C THR A 182 9.98 -2.68 23.15
N LYS A 183 10.08 -2.09 21.95
CA LYS A 183 9.98 -0.63 21.74
C LYS A 183 8.54 -0.14 21.66
N ILE A 184 7.58 -1.06 21.46
CA ILE A 184 6.14 -0.83 21.51
C ILE A 184 5.42 -1.99 22.24
N PRO A 185 4.29 -1.74 22.92
CA PRO A 185 3.59 -2.75 23.74
C PRO A 185 2.92 -3.88 22.97
N SER A 186 2.42 -3.62 21.76
CA SER A 186 1.64 -4.56 20.95
C SER A 186 1.96 -4.41 19.46
N PHE A 187 1.72 -5.45 18.66
CA PHE A 187 1.87 -5.41 17.21
C PHE A 187 0.69 -4.66 16.55
N ALA A 188 0.61 -3.37 16.82
CA ALA A 188 -0.52 -2.53 16.46
C ALA A 188 -0.07 -1.10 16.07
N TYR A 189 -0.94 -0.36 15.39
CA TYR A 189 -0.77 1.08 15.18
C TYR A 189 -2.11 1.79 15.04
N ALA A 190 -2.09 3.12 15.12
CA ALA A 190 -3.19 3.98 14.73
C ALA A 190 -2.70 5.15 13.88
N TYR A 191 -3.47 5.52 12.86
CA TYR A 191 -3.06 6.45 11.82
C TYR A 191 -4.22 7.32 11.28
N THR A 192 -3.92 8.59 11.03
CA THR A 192 -4.63 9.46 10.09
C THR A 192 -3.61 10.28 9.30
N ALA A 193 -3.88 10.50 8.02
CA ALA A 193 -3.03 11.30 7.13
C ALA A 193 -3.00 12.80 7.48
N GLY A 194 -3.92 13.24 8.35
CA GLY A 194 -4.12 14.66 8.66
C GLY A 194 -4.87 15.40 7.55
N ALA A 195 -5.17 16.66 7.79
CA ALA A 195 -5.97 17.48 6.89
C ALA A 195 -5.43 18.92 6.85
N LYS A 196 -4.74 19.27 5.76
CA LYS A 196 -4.12 20.59 5.58
C LYS A 196 -5.15 21.74 5.54
N TYR A 197 -6.38 21.44 5.10
CA TYR A 197 -7.50 22.39 5.03
C TYR A 197 -8.29 22.55 6.34
N ARG A 198 -8.07 21.69 7.35
CA ARG A 198 -8.72 21.84 8.66
C ARG A 198 -7.95 22.85 9.52
N LEU A 199 -8.66 23.75 10.20
CA LEU A 199 -8.12 24.73 11.15
C LEU A 199 -7.00 25.62 10.55
N LYS A 200 -5.76 25.50 11.03
CA LYS A 200 -4.55 26.16 10.48
C LYS A 200 -3.60 25.11 9.88
N SER A 201 -4.19 24.12 9.21
CA SER A 201 -3.64 22.79 8.92
C SER A 201 -3.49 21.91 10.18
N VAL A 202 -3.90 20.64 10.04
CA VAL A 202 -3.70 19.61 11.07
C VAL A 202 -2.83 18.50 10.46
N PHE A 203 -1.65 18.28 11.04
CA PHE A 203 -0.75 17.20 10.61
C PHE A 203 -1.32 15.81 10.93
N GLY A 204 -0.81 14.81 10.23
CA GLY A 204 -1.12 13.41 10.49
C GLY A 204 -0.69 12.98 11.88
N SER A 205 -1.35 11.94 12.39
CA SER A 205 -1.05 11.35 13.69
C SER A 205 -0.77 9.88 13.49
N LEU A 206 0.38 9.42 13.97
CA LEU A 206 0.80 8.02 13.93
C LEU A 206 1.25 7.59 15.32
N VAL A 207 0.60 6.55 15.85
CA VAL A 207 0.91 5.97 17.17
C VAL A 207 1.16 4.47 16.97
N LEU A 208 2.22 3.94 17.57
CA LEU A 208 2.61 2.53 17.44
C LEU A 208 2.43 1.81 18.77
N GLY A 209 1.73 0.67 18.78
CA GLY A 209 1.27 -0.03 19.98
C GLY A 209 0.09 0.61 20.73
N GLY A 210 -0.57 1.60 20.13
CA GLY A 210 -1.66 2.35 20.77
C GLY A 210 -2.36 3.31 19.82
N TYR A 211 -3.24 4.16 20.35
CA TYR A 211 -3.99 5.17 19.61
C TYR A 211 -4.19 6.47 20.41
N ASP A 212 -4.40 7.60 19.75
CA ASP A 212 -4.78 8.86 20.40
C ASP A 212 -6.31 8.99 20.40
N SER A 213 -6.93 8.84 21.58
CA SER A 213 -8.39 8.86 21.74
C SER A 213 -9.02 10.23 21.48
N THR A 214 -8.22 11.27 21.21
CA THR A 214 -8.72 12.62 20.90
C THR A 214 -8.87 12.89 19.40
N ARG A 215 -8.41 11.97 18.54
CA ARG A 215 -8.34 12.16 17.08
C ARG A 215 -9.52 11.61 16.31
N PHE A 216 -10.44 10.90 16.96
CA PHE A 216 -11.63 10.32 16.32
C PHE A 216 -12.88 10.39 17.20
N LYS A 217 -14.04 10.30 16.54
CA LYS A 217 -15.33 10.04 17.17
C LYS A 217 -15.56 8.53 17.14
N ALA A 218 -15.78 7.90 18.30
CA ALA A 218 -16.10 6.48 18.37
C ALA A 218 -17.34 6.13 17.51
N ASN A 219 -17.35 4.92 16.94
CA ASN A 219 -18.48 4.42 16.16
C ASN A 219 -19.72 4.29 17.04
N ALA A 220 -20.91 4.40 16.44
CA ALA A 220 -22.18 4.38 17.17
C ALA A 220 -22.47 3.03 17.85
N ASN A 221 -21.94 1.94 17.27
CA ASN A 221 -21.90 0.61 17.85
C ASN A 221 -20.43 0.23 18.10
N ASP A 222 -20.18 -0.52 19.18
CA ASP A 222 -18.84 -1.05 19.49
C ASP A 222 -18.55 -2.26 18.61
N PHE A 223 -17.88 -2.02 17.47
CA PHE A 223 -17.43 -3.06 16.56
C PHE A 223 -16.09 -2.69 15.90
N SER A 224 -15.34 -3.74 15.56
CA SER A 224 -14.15 -3.67 14.71
C SER A 224 -14.38 -4.49 13.43
N PHE A 225 -13.67 -4.11 12.38
CA PHE A 225 -13.54 -4.86 11.15
C PHE A 225 -12.57 -6.03 11.36
N THR A 226 -12.89 -7.20 10.82
CA THR A 226 -12.03 -8.39 10.79
C THR A 226 -11.13 -8.36 9.57
N PHE A 227 -9.87 -8.79 9.67
CA PHE A 227 -9.01 -8.89 8.49
C PHE A 227 -9.59 -9.81 7.41
N SER A 228 -9.31 -9.47 6.15
CA SER A 228 -9.52 -10.35 5.02
C SER A 228 -8.73 -11.65 5.17
N GLN A 229 -9.24 -12.74 4.60
CA GLN A 229 -8.51 -14.01 4.45
C GLN A 229 -7.41 -13.91 3.39
N ASP A 230 -7.46 -12.89 2.53
CA ASP A 230 -6.40 -12.52 1.59
C ASP A 230 -5.31 -11.70 2.32
N PRO A 231 -4.09 -12.23 2.50
CA PRO A 231 -3.02 -11.54 3.21
C PRO A 231 -2.46 -10.31 2.47
N SER A 232 -2.77 -10.16 1.17
CA SER A 232 -2.42 -8.96 0.39
C SER A 232 -3.46 -7.84 0.51
N ARG A 233 -4.63 -8.13 1.10
CA ARG A 233 -5.80 -7.23 1.22
C ARG A 233 -6.37 -7.20 2.65
N LEU A 234 -5.53 -7.34 3.68
CA LEU A 234 -5.94 -7.47 5.09
C LEU A 234 -6.99 -6.42 5.53
N LEU A 235 -6.77 -5.14 5.21
CA LEU A 235 -7.66 -4.03 5.57
C LEU A 235 -8.83 -3.85 4.58
N THR A 236 -9.46 -4.95 4.17
CA THR A 236 -10.65 -4.92 3.31
C THR A 236 -11.88 -4.49 4.09
N VAL A 237 -12.61 -3.50 3.56
CA VAL A 237 -13.92 -3.05 4.02
C VAL A 237 -14.95 -3.22 2.92
N GLY A 238 -16.21 -3.46 3.29
CA GLY A 238 -17.32 -3.27 2.36
C GLY A 238 -17.68 -1.79 2.26
N VAL A 239 -17.70 -1.26 1.04
CA VAL A 239 -18.34 0.01 0.70
C VAL A 239 -19.80 -0.31 0.39
N ASP A 240 -20.68 -0.06 1.34
CA ASP A 240 -22.13 -0.29 1.20
C ASP A 240 -22.77 0.77 0.30
N SER A 241 -22.37 2.02 0.50
CA SER A 241 -22.86 3.15 -0.30
C SER A 241 -21.90 4.35 -0.22
N ILE A 242 -21.86 5.13 -1.30
CA ILE A 242 -21.26 6.47 -1.34
C ILE A 242 -22.37 7.44 -1.75
N MET A 243 -22.68 8.39 -0.87
CA MET A 243 -23.62 9.48 -1.15
C MET A 243 -22.88 10.82 -1.16
N ALA A 244 -23.42 11.80 -1.86
CA ALA A 244 -22.95 13.17 -1.77
C ALA A 244 -24.11 14.18 -1.67
N THR A 245 -23.83 15.30 -1.01
CA THR A 245 -24.76 16.42 -0.80
C THR A 245 -24.18 17.69 -1.41
N ASN A 246 -25.04 18.65 -1.76
CA ASN A 246 -24.69 19.93 -2.41
C ASN A 246 -23.85 19.78 -3.71
N THR A 247 -23.93 18.65 -4.40
CA THR A 247 -23.25 18.43 -5.69
C THR A 247 -23.86 19.32 -6.79
N LEU A 248 -23.33 19.26 -8.02
CA LEU A 248 -23.97 19.88 -9.19
C LEU A 248 -25.36 19.26 -9.51
N LYS A 249 -25.72 18.14 -8.85
CA LYS A 249 -27.03 17.48 -8.89
C LYS A 249 -27.82 17.61 -7.58
N GLY A 250 -27.32 18.36 -6.59
CA GLY A 250 -27.89 18.40 -5.24
C GLY A 250 -27.45 17.19 -4.41
N THR A 251 -28.40 16.46 -3.83
CA THR A 251 -28.13 15.18 -3.15
C THR A 251 -28.17 14.03 -4.15
N PHE A 252 -27.13 13.20 -4.16
CA PHE A 252 -26.89 12.22 -5.22
C PHE A 252 -26.26 10.93 -4.67
N SER A 253 -26.60 9.77 -5.24
CA SER A 253 -25.90 8.50 -4.97
C SER A 253 -24.77 8.35 -5.98
N LEU A 254 -23.56 8.12 -5.50
CA LEU A 254 -22.38 7.88 -6.34
C LEU A 254 -22.12 6.38 -6.50
N THR A 255 -22.74 5.53 -5.67
CA THR A 255 -22.75 4.07 -5.83
C THR A 255 -23.98 3.56 -6.58
N SER A 256 -23.73 2.74 -7.59
CA SER A 256 -24.66 1.82 -8.25
C SER A 256 -24.89 0.53 -7.45
N GLY A 257 -23.87 0.08 -6.72
CA GLY A 257 -23.90 -1.13 -5.89
C GLY A 257 -22.73 -1.21 -4.91
N ALA A 258 -22.89 -2.07 -3.90
CA ALA A 258 -21.92 -2.28 -2.84
C ALA A 258 -20.75 -3.18 -3.30
N HIS A 259 -19.54 -2.89 -2.84
CA HIS A 259 -18.31 -3.58 -3.28
C HIS A 259 -17.27 -3.68 -2.14
N LEU A 260 -16.27 -4.55 -2.29
CA LEU A 260 -15.16 -4.68 -1.34
C LEU A 260 -13.95 -3.83 -1.79
N SER A 261 -13.42 -3.01 -0.89
CA SER A 261 -12.25 -2.14 -1.13
C SER A 261 -11.22 -2.29 -0.03
N VAL A 262 -9.93 -2.18 -0.35
CA VAL A 262 -8.85 -2.19 0.65
C VAL A 262 -8.56 -0.76 1.11
N ILE A 263 -8.41 -0.52 2.41
CA ILE A 263 -7.82 0.75 2.89
C ILE A 263 -6.30 0.61 2.77
N ASP A 264 -5.65 1.42 1.91
CA ASP A 264 -4.18 1.46 1.86
C ASP A 264 -3.60 2.87 1.66
N SER A 265 -2.85 3.36 2.66
CA SER A 265 -2.21 4.67 2.65
C SER A 265 -1.02 4.81 1.69
N THR A 266 -0.55 3.71 1.09
CA THR A 266 0.49 3.71 0.05
C THR A 266 0.12 4.64 -1.12
N VAL A 267 -1.15 4.62 -1.55
CA VAL A 267 -1.67 5.47 -2.62
C VAL A 267 -2.54 6.62 -2.08
N PRO A 268 -2.64 7.76 -2.77
CA PRO A 268 -3.48 8.86 -2.33
C PRO A 268 -4.95 8.71 -2.74
N HIS A 269 -5.17 8.15 -3.94
CA HIS A 269 -6.44 8.13 -4.64
C HIS A 269 -7.47 7.17 -4.03
N LEU A 270 -8.75 7.42 -4.29
CA LEU A 270 -9.80 6.41 -4.20
C LEU A 270 -9.92 5.70 -5.57
N TRP A 271 -9.46 4.46 -5.65
CA TRP A 271 -9.63 3.61 -6.84
C TRP A 271 -10.99 2.93 -6.77
N LEU A 272 -11.88 3.31 -7.68
CA LEU A 272 -13.31 3.00 -7.62
C LEU A 272 -13.80 2.32 -8.91
N PRO A 273 -14.95 1.61 -8.87
CA PRO A 273 -15.61 1.09 -10.07
C PRO A 273 -15.83 2.18 -11.14
N LYS A 274 -15.79 1.80 -12.43
CA LYS A 274 -15.83 2.77 -13.55
C LYS A 274 -17.16 3.51 -13.67
N ASP A 275 -18.26 2.84 -13.32
CA ASP A 275 -19.60 3.40 -13.22
C ASP A 275 -19.72 4.35 -12.02
N VAL A 276 -19.20 3.97 -10.85
CA VAL A 276 -19.07 4.88 -9.69
C VAL A 276 -18.31 6.15 -10.09
N CYS A 277 -17.19 6.03 -10.81
CA CYS A 277 -16.45 7.19 -11.30
C CYS A 277 -17.26 8.06 -12.29
N ALA A 278 -18.11 7.47 -13.13
CA ALA A 278 -18.98 8.23 -14.04
C ALA A 278 -20.09 9.02 -13.31
N GLU A 279 -20.54 8.52 -12.15
CA GLU A 279 -21.43 9.29 -11.26
C GLU A 279 -20.68 10.45 -10.58
N PHE A 280 -19.41 10.28 -10.20
CA PHE A 280 -18.55 11.39 -9.75
C PHE A 280 -18.32 12.44 -10.88
N GLU A 281 -18.05 12.02 -12.11
CA GLU A 281 -17.96 12.91 -13.29
C GLU A 281 -19.24 13.76 -13.42
N THR A 282 -20.40 13.11 -13.30
CA THR A 282 -21.73 13.73 -13.43
C THR A 282 -22.11 14.65 -12.27
N ALA A 283 -21.67 14.32 -11.05
CA ALA A 283 -22.00 15.06 -9.83
C ALA A 283 -21.06 16.24 -9.56
N PHE A 284 -19.79 16.16 -9.97
CA PHE A 284 -18.77 17.18 -9.69
C PHE A 284 -18.24 17.91 -10.94
N GLY A 285 -18.63 17.50 -12.15
CA GLY A 285 -18.20 18.15 -13.39
C GLY A 285 -16.74 17.85 -13.75
N LEU A 286 -16.28 16.65 -13.39
CA LEU A 286 -14.89 16.22 -13.58
C LEU A 286 -14.60 15.93 -15.05
N THR A 287 -13.37 16.15 -15.50
CA THR A 287 -12.90 15.79 -16.84
C THR A 287 -11.78 14.75 -16.74
N TYR A 288 -12.00 13.54 -17.24
CA TYR A 288 -10.99 12.48 -17.24
C TYR A 288 -9.86 12.78 -18.26
N ASP A 289 -8.61 12.78 -17.80
CA ASP A 289 -7.42 12.84 -18.64
C ASP A 289 -6.88 11.42 -18.93
N PRO A 290 -6.99 10.91 -20.17
CA PRO A 290 -6.50 9.58 -20.52
C PRO A 290 -4.97 9.45 -20.51
N LYS A 291 -4.21 10.56 -20.46
CA LYS A 291 -2.74 10.51 -20.43
C LYS A 291 -2.19 10.21 -19.05
N THR A 292 -2.81 10.74 -18.00
CA THR A 292 -2.38 10.56 -16.60
C THR A 292 -3.32 9.65 -15.79
N ASP A 293 -4.50 9.31 -16.34
CA ASP A 293 -5.63 8.65 -15.65
C ASP A 293 -6.14 9.45 -14.42
N LEU A 294 -5.90 10.78 -14.42
CA LEU A 294 -6.41 11.71 -13.41
C LEU A 294 -7.74 12.34 -13.83
N TYR A 295 -8.48 12.82 -12.83
CA TYR A 295 -9.69 13.61 -13.02
C TYR A 295 -9.42 15.09 -12.79
N LEU A 296 -9.51 15.89 -13.85
CA LEU A 296 -9.29 17.32 -13.82
C LEU A 296 -10.53 18.11 -13.38
N VAL A 297 -10.30 19.21 -12.67
CA VAL A 297 -11.33 20.18 -12.26
C VAL A 297 -10.99 21.54 -12.86
N ASN A 298 -11.75 21.99 -13.86
CA ASN A 298 -11.53 23.32 -14.45
C ASN A 298 -11.97 24.45 -13.50
N ASP A 299 -11.39 25.64 -13.64
CA ASP A 299 -11.61 26.81 -12.76
C ASP A 299 -13.09 27.15 -12.50
N THR A 300 -13.97 26.93 -13.47
CA THR A 300 -15.40 27.27 -13.33
C THR A 300 -16.13 26.24 -12.49
N MET A 301 -15.84 24.95 -12.68
CA MET A 301 -16.32 23.89 -11.78
C MET A 301 -15.68 24.03 -10.39
N HIS A 302 -14.38 24.32 -10.30
CA HIS A 302 -13.66 24.56 -9.04
C HIS A 302 -14.32 25.65 -8.18
N ARG A 303 -14.55 26.85 -8.76
CA ARG A 303 -15.28 27.93 -8.08
C ARG A 303 -16.69 27.52 -7.65
N GLN A 304 -17.40 26.76 -8.48
CA GLN A 304 -18.75 26.30 -8.16
C GLN A 304 -18.76 25.27 -7.04
N LEU A 305 -17.81 24.32 -7.02
CA LEU A 305 -17.67 23.32 -5.96
C LEU A 305 -17.24 23.96 -4.63
N ILE A 306 -16.34 24.95 -4.64
CA ILE A 306 -16.04 25.77 -3.45
C ILE A 306 -17.31 26.47 -2.94
N SER A 307 -18.08 27.10 -3.82
CA SER A 307 -19.31 27.82 -3.43
C SER A 307 -20.43 26.90 -2.94
N ASN A 308 -20.51 25.68 -3.47
CA ASN A 308 -21.49 24.67 -3.06
C ASN A 308 -21.08 23.95 -1.76
N ASN A 309 -19.77 23.83 -1.51
CA ASN A 309 -19.15 23.04 -0.45
C ASN A 309 -19.81 21.64 -0.25
N PRO A 310 -19.74 20.76 -1.26
CA PRO A 310 -20.31 19.42 -1.16
C PRO A 310 -19.60 18.55 -0.11
N THR A 311 -20.36 17.66 0.51
CA THR A 311 -19.86 16.62 1.42
C THR A 311 -20.19 15.24 0.85
N ILE A 312 -19.19 14.38 0.79
CA ILE A 312 -19.29 12.97 0.40
C ILE A 312 -19.31 12.12 1.67
N THR A 313 -20.30 11.23 1.80
CA THR A 313 -20.40 10.27 2.90
C THR A 313 -20.18 8.87 2.36
N ILE A 314 -19.14 8.20 2.85
CA ILE A 314 -18.81 6.80 2.53
C ILE A 314 -19.28 5.93 3.71
N LYS A 315 -20.22 5.01 3.47
CA LYS A 315 -20.67 4.03 4.47
C LYS A 315 -19.84 2.75 4.34
N LEU A 316 -19.07 2.45 5.39
CA LEU A 316 -18.17 1.31 5.48
C LEU A 316 -18.72 0.25 6.44
N VAL A 317 -18.63 -1.02 6.05
CA VAL A 317 -19.17 -2.19 6.77
C VAL A 317 -18.17 -3.34 6.81
N ASN A 318 -18.23 -4.19 7.84
CA ASN A 318 -17.35 -5.36 7.94
C ASN A 318 -17.69 -6.47 6.93
N SER A 319 -18.90 -6.47 6.40
CA SER A 319 -19.38 -7.45 5.42
C SER A 319 -20.45 -6.81 4.55
N LEU A 320 -20.63 -7.30 3.33
CA LEU A 320 -21.77 -6.96 2.47
C LEU A 320 -23.08 -7.67 2.91
N GLN A 321 -23.05 -8.36 4.05
CA GLN A 321 -24.20 -8.98 4.72
C GLN A 321 -24.47 -8.27 6.05
N ASP A 322 -25.74 -7.98 6.33
CA ASP A 322 -26.22 -7.14 7.45
C ASP A 322 -25.48 -5.80 7.60
N THR A 323 -25.69 -4.93 6.62
CA THR A 323 -25.10 -3.58 6.58
C THR A 323 -25.87 -2.56 7.43
N THR A 324 -26.72 -3.01 8.37
CA THR A 324 -27.65 -2.15 9.12
C THR A 324 -27.17 -1.81 10.54
N ILE A 325 -26.38 -2.68 11.18
CA ILE A 325 -25.91 -2.51 12.55
C ILE A 325 -24.43 -2.11 12.58
N ASN A 326 -23.55 -2.95 12.02
CA ASN A 326 -22.09 -2.78 12.13
C ASN A 326 -21.53 -2.00 10.95
N TYR A 327 -21.79 -0.69 10.95
CA TYR A 327 -21.31 0.27 9.95
C TYR A 327 -20.67 1.51 10.59
N THR A 328 -19.79 2.16 9.85
CA THR A 328 -19.32 3.53 10.13
C THR A 328 -19.51 4.41 8.91
N ASN A 329 -19.80 5.69 9.11
CA ASN A 329 -19.89 6.69 8.05
C ASN A 329 -18.69 7.62 8.17
N ILE A 330 -17.93 7.76 7.08
CA ILE A 330 -16.87 8.76 6.96
C ILE A 330 -17.38 9.90 6.08
N GLU A 331 -17.41 11.11 6.63
CA GLU A 331 -17.83 12.34 5.96
C GLU A 331 -16.61 13.14 5.51
N LEU A 332 -16.49 13.34 4.20
CA LEU A 332 -15.40 14.05 3.56
C LEU A 332 -15.92 15.35 2.92
N PRO A 333 -15.49 16.53 3.38
CA PRO A 333 -15.84 17.80 2.74
C PRO A 333 -15.12 17.93 1.39
N TYR A 334 -15.60 18.81 0.51
CA TYR A 334 -14.96 19.06 -0.78
C TYR A 334 -13.46 19.39 -0.68
N ALA A 335 -13.04 20.07 0.39
CA ALA A 335 -11.63 20.37 0.65
C ALA A 335 -10.72 19.13 0.82
N ALA A 336 -11.28 17.94 1.08
CA ALA A 336 -10.54 16.68 1.04
C ALA A 336 -10.16 16.24 -0.39
N PHE A 337 -10.90 16.73 -1.39
CA PHE A 337 -10.78 16.42 -2.81
C PHE A 337 -10.27 17.59 -3.65
N ASP A 338 -10.21 18.80 -3.09
CA ASP A 338 -9.64 20.01 -3.71
C ASP A 338 -8.10 19.95 -3.66
N LEU A 339 -7.52 19.12 -4.53
CA LEU A 339 -6.09 18.84 -4.59
C LEU A 339 -5.47 19.31 -5.91
N GLN A 340 -4.14 19.39 -5.94
CA GLN A 340 -3.37 19.73 -7.12
C GLN A 340 -2.34 18.63 -7.44
N ALA A 341 -2.31 18.23 -8.70
CA ALA A 341 -1.29 17.34 -9.26
C ALA A 341 -0.20 18.17 -9.97
N SER A 342 1.05 17.76 -9.83
CA SER A 342 2.25 18.46 -10.29
C SER A 342 3.28 17.46 -10.85
N TYR A 343 4.57 17.76 -10.85
CA TYR A 343 5.60 16.86 -11.39
C TYR A 343 5.62 15.55 -10.58
N PRO A 344 5.44 14.37 -11.21
CA PRO A 344 5.72 14.08 -12.62
C PRO A 344 4.50 14.12 -13.56
N TYR A 345 3.27 14.16 -13.04
CA TYR A 345 2.04 14.13 -13.83
C TYR A 345 1.90 15.35 -14.76
N TYR A 346 2.17 16.55 -14.23
CA TYR A 346 2.06 17.82 -14.94
C TYR A 346 3.25 18.74 -14.66
N PRO A 347 3.71 19.55 -15.63
CA PRO A 347 4.82 20.48 -15.41
C PRO A 347 4.45 21.67 -14.51
N ASN A 348 3.15 21.95 -14.36
CA ASN A 348 2.60 22.98 -13.49
C ASN A 348 1.57 22.34 -12.55
N ALA A 349 1.30 22.97 -11.40
CA ALA A 349 0.24 22.55 -10.50
C ALA A 349 -1.14 22.67 -11.19
N THR A 350 -1.89 21.57 -11.22
CA THR A 350 -3.15 21.42 -11.95
C THR A 350 -4.23 20.90 -11.00
N ASN A 351 -5.36 21.59 -10.91
CA ASN A 351 -6.49 21.19 -10.06
C ASN A 351 -7.08 19.85 -10.49
N TYR A 352 -7.19 18.91 -9.56
CA TYR A 352 -7.65 17.56 -9.82
C TYR A 352 -8.42 16.97 -8.64
N PHE A 353 -9.23 15.95 -8.92
CA PHE A 353 -10.08 15.25 -7.95
C PHE A 353 -9.51 13.84 -7.73
N PRO A 354 -9.17 13.43 -6.49
CA PRO A 354 -8.38 12.23 -6.20
C PRO A 354 -9.16 10.91 -6.23
N ILE A 355 -9.89 10.65 -7.32
CA ILE A 355 -10.42 9.33 -7.67
C ILE A 355 -9.65 8.75 -8.87
N ARG A 356 -9.72 7.43 -9.06
CA ARG A 356 -9.05 6.67 -10.13
C ARG A 356 -9.98 5.57 -10.67
N ARG A 357 -9.91 5.29 -11.97
CA ARG A 357 -10.73 4.24 -12.62
C ARG A 357 -10.10 2.86 -12.41
N ALA A 358 -10.61 2.11 -11.45
CA ALA A 358 -10.20 0.71 -11.29
C ALA A 358 -10.59 -0.14 -12.52
N ALA A 359 -9.66 -0.96 -12.99
CA ALA A 359 -9.87 -1.89 -14.09
C ALA A 359 -10.76 -3.08 -13.70
N ASN A 360 -10.67 -3.53 -12.44
CA ASN A 360 -11.46 -4.62 -11.85
C ASN A 360 -11.34 -4.59 -10.30
N GLU A 361 -12.02 -5.52 -9.62
CA GLU A 361 -12.14 -5.59 -8.15
C GLU A 361 -10.84 -5.78 -7.37
N SER A 362 -9.73 -6.22 -7.99
CA SER A 362 -8.42 -6.28 -7.32
C SER A 362 -7.83 -4.90 -7.05
N GLN A 363 -8.24 -3.89 -7.83
CA GLN A 363 -7.77 -2.51 -7.75
C GLN A 363 -8.64 -1.62 -6.87
N TYR A 364 -9.72 -2.12 -6.25
CA TYR A 364 -10.59 -1.29 -5.39
C TYR A 364 -9.86 -0.94 -4.08
N VAL A 365 -9.44 0.33 -3.95
CA VAL A 365 -8.58 0.84 -2.87
C VAL A 365 -9.04 2.22 -2.42
N LEU A 366 -9.10 2.43 -1.11
CA LEU A 366 -9.40 3.70 -0.46
C LEU A 366 -8.11 4.28 0.13
N GLY A 367 -7.45 5.15 -0.65
CA GLY A 367 -6.14 5.72 -0.32
C GLY A 367 -6.16 6.84 0.73
N ARG A 368 -5.05 7.59 0.82
CA ARG A 368 -4.86 8.70 1.79
C ARG A 368 -6.01 9.71 1.79
N THR A 369 -6.70 9.92 0.67
CA THR A 369 -7.89 10.77 0.57
C THR A 369 -8.94 10.41 1.64
N LEU A 370 -9.22 9.12 1.85
CA LEU A 370 -10.09 8.64 2.94
C LEU A 370 -9.49 8.99 4.31
N LEU A 371 -8.20 8.68 4.49
CA LEU A 371 -7.48 8.79 5.77
C LEU A 371 -7.18 10.24 6.21
N GLN A 372 -7.55 11.25 5.42
CA GLN A 372 -7.60 12.65 5.90
C GLN A 372 -8.77 12.88 6.86
N GLU A 373 -9.87 12.13 6.69
CA GLU A 373 -11.11 12.27 7.47
C GLU A 373 -11.51 10.96 8.18
N ALA A 374 -10.81 9.87 7.92
CA ALA A 374 -10.87 8.63 8.71
C ALA A 374 -9.64 8.50 9.62
N TYR A 375 -9.88 8.00 10.83
CA TYR A 375 -8.87 7.50 11.75
C TYR A 375 -8.92 5.97 11.74
N LEU A 376 -7.77 5.35 11.47
CA LEU A 376 -7.57 3.91 11.37
C LEU A 376 -6.81 3.41 12.60
N ILE A 377 -7.24 2.30 13.19
CA ILE A 377 -6.54 1.58 14.26
C ILE A 377 -6.40 0.13 13.80
N VAL A 378 -5.20 -0.45 13.80
CA VAL A 378 -4.93 -1.82 13.33
C VAL A 378 -4.24 -2.60 14.44
N ASP A 379 -4.73 -3.80 14.74
CA ASP A 379 -4.15 -4.74 15.71
C ASP A 379 -3.89 -6.09 15.03
N TYR A 380 -2.62 -6.36 14.70
CA TYR A 380 -2.20 -7.61 14.08
C TYR A 380 -2.19 -8.78 15.08
N GLU A 381 -2.13 -8.54 16.40
CA GLU A 381 -2.23 -9.62 17.40
C GLU A 381 -3.68 -10.14 17.54
N ARG A 382 -4.68 -9.30 17.25
CA ARG A 382 -6.12 -9.64 17.30
C ARG A 382 -6.76 -9.86 15.93
N ALA A 383 -5.99 -9.72 14.85
CA ALA A 383 -6.42 -9.85 13.45
C ALA A 383 -7.61 -8.95 13.08
N ASN A 384 -7.66 -7.73 13.63
CA ASN A 384 -8.76 -6.79 13.45
C ASN A 384 -8.28 -5.33 13.30
N PHE A 385 -9.19 -4.46 12.88
CA PHE A 385 -8.97 -3.03 12.75
C PHE A 385 -10.25 -2.24 13.00
N THR A 386 -10.13 -0.97 13.38
CA THR A 386 -11.26 -0.05 13.54
C THR A 386 -11.05 1.14 12.60
N VAL A 387 -12.11 1.49 11.88
CA VAL A 387 -12.19 2.72 11.08
C VAL A 387 -13.24 3.61 11.75
N ALA A 388 -12.94 4.88 11.94
CA ALA A 388 -13.81 5.84 12.60
C ALA A 388 -13.64 7.25 12.00
N GLN A 389 -14.64 8.11 12.15
CA GLN A 389 -14.56 9.50 11.71
C GLN A 389 -13.48 10.25 12.50
N ALA A 390 -12.49 10.82 11.80
CA ALA A 390 -11.49 11.70 12.41
C ALA A 390 -12.15 13.02 12.86
N VAL A 391 -11.65 13.61 13.94
CA VAL A 391 -12.18 14.88 14.50
C VAL A 391 -11.11 15.95 14.63
N PHE A 392 -11.51 17.18 14.33
CA PHE A 392 -10.67 18.37 14.32
C PHE A 392 -11.22 19.47 15.23
N PRO A 393 -11.34 19.22 16.55
CA PRO A 393 -11.81 20.21 17.52
C PRO A 393 -10.90 21.46 17.53
N ASN A 394 -11.48 22.61 17.86
CA ASN A 394 -10.77 23.89 17.90
C ASN A 394 -10.86 24.53 19.30
N PRO A 395 -9.75 24.66 20.05
CA PRO A 395 -8.40 24.17 19.74
C PRO A 395 -8.30 22.63 19.75
N MET A 396 -7.28 22.09 19.10
CA MET A 396 -6.94 20.66 19.22
C MET A 396 -6.49 20.37 20.67
N PRO A 397 -7.02 19.32 21.32
CA PRO A 397 -6.56 18.92 22.65
C PRO A 397 -5.17 18.28 22.61
N ALA A 398 -4.51 18.27 23.77
CA ALA A 398 -3.35 17.42 24.01
C ALA A 398 -3.71 15.95 23.75
N ALA A 399 -2.79 15.20 23.16
CA ALA A 399 -3.01 13.79 22.81
C ALA A 399 -3.29 12.94 24.05
N ASN A 400 -4.31 12.08 23.98
CA ASN A 400 -4.61 11.10 25.03
C ASN A 400 -4.29 9.71 24.49
N VAL A 401 -3.05 9.29 24.66
CA VAL A 401 -2.51 8.06 24.10
C VAL A 401 -2.96 6.86 24.94
N VAL A 402 -3.74 5.96 24.35
CA VAL A 402 -4.24 4.74 24.95
C VAL A 402 -3.44 3.55 24.42
N THR A 403 -2.91 2.75 25.35
CA THR A 403 -2.14 1.54 25.05
C THR A 403 -3.04 0.41 24.57
N ILE A 404 -2.76 -0.14 23.39
CA ILE A 404 -3.31 -1.44 22.99
C ILE A 404 -2.49 -2.50 23.72
N THR A 405 -3.11 -3.20 24.66
CA THR A 405 -2.41 -4.23 25.45
C THR A 405 -2.13 -5.47 24.60
N PRO A 406 -0.95 -6.10 24.74
CA PRO A 406 -0.64 -7.31 24.00
C PRO A 406 -1.53 -8.49 24.43
N THR A 407 -1.63 -9.46 23.54
CA THR A 407 -2.30 -10.74 23.81
C THR A 407 -1.42 -11.60 24.71
N SER A 408 -1.97 -12.06 25.84
CA SER A 408 -1.21 -12.78 26.88
C SER A 408 -0.88 -14.24 26.48
N ASN A 409 0.10 -14.43 25.58
CA ASN A 409 0.62 -15.75 25.20
C ASN A 409 2.05 -15.68 24.62
N SER A 410 3.09 -15.70 25.48
CA SER A 410 4.46 -16.22 25.13
C SER A 410 5.53 -16.18 26.24
N SER A 411 5.20 -16.01 27.52
CA SER A 411 6.17 -16.25 28.61
C SER A 411 6.20 -17.75 29.00
N SER A 412 7.05 -18.54 28.32
CA SER A 412 7.24 -19.98 28.63
C SER A 412 8.12 -20.20 29.89
N THR A 413 7.71 -19.63 31.02
CA THR A 413 8.33 -19.86 32.34
C THR A 413 7.69 -21.06 33.02
N ARG A 414 8.16 -22.26 32.69
CA ARG A 414 7.75 -23.56 33.24
C ARG A 414 7.95 -23.62 34.77
N PRO A 415 6.90 -23.66 35.60
CA PRO A 415 7.04 -23.88 37.04
C PRO A 415 7.17 -25.38 37.32
N SER A 416 8.17 -25.77 38.11
CA SER A 416 8.32 -27.15 38.58
C SER A 416 7.45 -27.43 39.81
N SER A 417 6.49 -28.35 39.67
CA SER A 417 5.97 -29.30 40.67
C SER A 417 5.97 -28.92 42.16
N THR A 418 4.79 -28.97 42.81
CA THR A 418 4.44 -29.94 43.88
C THR A 418 2.91 -29.91 44.11
N SER A 419 2.36 -30.94 44.76
CA SER A 419 0.92 -31.30 44.79
C SER A 419 0.07 -30.67 45.90
N SER A 420 -1.16 -30.25 45.53
CA SER A 420 -2.50 -30.59 46.12
C SER A 420 -2.73 -30.72 47.65
N PRO A 421 -3.97 -30.50 48.15
CA PRO A 421 -5.05 -29.63 47.65
C PRO A 421 -5.83 -28.85 48.76
N SER A 422 -6.57 -27.80 48.39
CA SER A 422 -7.74 -27.33 49.16
C SER A 422 -8.76 -26.64 48.24
N SER A 423 -10.04 -26.71 48.57
CA SER A 423 -11.17 -26.49 47.65
C SER A 423 -11.91 -25.16 47.85
N SER A 424 -12.21 -24.44 46.77
CA SER A 424 -13.53 -23.84 46.54
C SER A 424 -13.76 -23.44 45.06
N SER A 425 -15.03 -23.37 44.70
CA SER A 425 -15.63 -23.23 43.36
C SER A 425 -15.41 -21.90 42.61
N SER A 426 -15.22 -21.97 41.29
CA SER A 426 -16.12 -21.32 40.29
C SER A 426 -15.78 -21.67 38.83
N ASP A 427 -16.80 -22.13 38.08
CA ASP A 427 -17.07 -22.07 36.62
C ASP A 427 -16.04 -22.47 35.54
N LEU A 428 -16.51 -23.28 34.58
CA LEU A 428 -15.87 -23.58 33.29
C LEU A 428 -16.40 -22.66 32.18
N ALA A 429 -15.51 -22.22 31.27
CA ALA A 429 -15.92 -21.74 29.93
C ALA A 429 -14.82 -21.80 28.84
N ARG A 430 -14.13 -22.93 28.66
CA ARG A 430 -13.39 -23.25 27.41
C ARG A 430 -13.52 -24.74 27.09
N GLY A 431 -13.79 -25.10 25.83
CA GLY A 431 -13.84 -26.50 25.38
C GLY A 431 -15.18 -27.04 24.86
N ALA A 432 -16.12 -26.18 24.45
CA ALA A 432 -17.31 -26.58 23.70
C ALA A 432 -17.27 -26.01 22.26
N ILE A 433 -17.98 -26.68 21.33
CA ILE A 433 -18.18 -26.28 19.91
C ILE A 433 -16.92 -26.39 19.00
N VAL A 434 -16.23 -27.54 19.01
CA VAL A 434 -15.60 -28.11 17.78
C VAL A 434 -15.87 -29.63 17.69
N GLY A 435 -17.05 -30.08 18.13
CA GLY A 435 -17.38 -31.51 18.31
C GLY A 435 -18.65 -32.02 17.61
N LEU A 436 -19.42 -31.15 16.93
CA LEU A 436 -20.70 -31.52 16.32
C LEU A 436 -20.82 -31.17 14.81
N ALA A 437 -19.77 -30.64 14.19
CA ALA A 437 -19.80 -30.21 12.79
C ALA A 437 -19.89 -31.38 11.78
N ILE A 438 -19.32 -32.54 12.10
CA ILE A 438 -19.18 -33.66 11.14
C ILE A 438 -20.43 -34.57 11.12
N GLY A 439 -21.09 -34.77 12.26
CA GLY A 439 -22.24 -35.68 12.37
C GLY A 439 -23.49 -35.20 11.63
N VAL A 440 -23.78 -33.89 11.69
CA VAL A 440 -25.00 -33.30 11.11
C VAL A 440 -24.98 -33.33 9.57
N ILE A 441 -23.81 -33.08 8.96
CA ILE A 441 -23.66 -33.06 7.49
C ILE A 441 -23.91 -34.45 6.90
N MET A 442 -23.33 -35.51 7.49
CA MET A 442 -23.54 -36.89 7.04
C MET A 442 -25.01 -37.33 7.18
N ALA A 443 -25.69 -36.92 8.26
CA ALA A 443 -27.10 -37.23 8.47
C ALA A 443 -28.02 -36.55 7.43
N LEU A 444 -27.76 -35.27 7.10
CA LEU A 444 -28.55 -34.52 6.12
C LEU A 444 -28.37 -35.06 4.69
N VAL A 445 -27.16 -35.43 4.28
CA VAL A 445 -26.91 -36.02 2.95
C VAL A 445 -27.66 -37.34 2.79
N LEU A 446 -27.63 -38.21 3.80
CA LEU A 446 -28.39 -39.48 3.80
C LEU A 446 -29.91 -39.24 3.72
N ALA A 447 -30.44 -38.27 4.46
CA ALA A 447 -31.86 -37.93 4.44
C ALA A 447 -32.33 -37.47 3.04
N VAL A 448 -31.54 -36.61 2.37
CA VAL A 448 -31.85 -36.13 1.01
C VAL A 448 -31.83 -37.26 -0.02
N PHE A 449 -30.86 -38.18 0.05
CA PHE A 449 -30.81 -39.34 -0.86
C PHE A 449 -32.03 -40.27 -0.72
N VAL A 450 -32.44 -40.58 0.52
CA VAL A 450 -33.62 -41.42 0.77
C VAL A 450 -34.90 -40.72 0.27
N PHE A 451 -35.05 -39.42 0.52
CA PHE A 451 -36.20 -38.64 0.07
C PHE A 451 -36.33 -38.65 -1.47
N LEU A 452 -35.25 -38.35 -2.19
CA LEU A 452 -35.25 -38.32 -3.65
C LEU A 452 -35.53 -39.70 -4.28
N PHE A 453 -35.02 -40.78 -3.67
CA PHE A 453 -35.27 -42.15 -4.12
C PHE A 453 -36.75 -42.51 -4.05
N PHE A 454 -37.41 -42.26 -2.92
CA PHE A 454 -38.85 -42.51 -2.77
C PHE A 454 -39.71 -41.60 -3.68
N PHE A 455 -39.34 -40.33 -3.85
CA PHE A 455 -40.11 -39.39 -4.66
C PHE A 455 -40.10 -39.76 -6.16
N ARG A 456 -38.94 -40.17 -6.70
CA ARG A 456 -38.84 -40.67 -8.08
C ARG A 456 -39.63 -41.97 -8.28
N ARG A 457 -39.61 -42.88 -7.29
CA ARG A 457 -40.34 -44.16 -7.35
C ARG A 457 -41.87 -44.01 -7.32
N ARG A 458 -42.41 -42.93 -6.72
CA ARG A 458 -43.85 -42.61 -6.76
C ARG A 458 -44.29 -42.03 -8.11
N ARG A 459 -43.56 -41.07 -8.67
CA ARG A 459 -43.97 -40.37 -9.92
C ARG A 459 -44.10 -41.30 -11.14
N ASN A 460 -43.31 -42.38 -11.21
CA ASN A 460 -43.40 -43.35 -12.31
C ASN A 460 -44.63 -44.29 -12.27
N LYS A 461 -45.51 -44.19 -11.25
CA LYS A 461 -46.75 -44.99 -11.18
C LYS A 461 -48.04 -44.23 -11.54
N GLN A 462 -47.96 -42.96 -11.96
CA GLN A 462 -49.13 -42.13 -12.31
C GLN A 462 -49.10 -41.62 -13.76
N ARG A 463 -48.44 -42.34 -14.68
CA ARG A 463 -48.26 -41.90 -16.07
C ARG A 463 -48.59 -42.97 -17.12
N GLN A 464 -49.54 -43.86 -16.81
CA GLN A 464 -49.85 -45.05 -17.63
C GLN A 464 -51.35 -45.27 -17.90
N GLN A 465 -52.22 -44.29 -17.64
CA GLN A 465 -53.65 -44.34 -18.00
C GLN A 465 -54.14 -42.97 -18.51
N GLN A 466 -53.95 -42.71 -19.82
CA GLN A 466 -54.91 -41.98 -20.68
C GLN A 466 -54.44 -41.94 -22.16
N GLN A 467 -55.22 -42.62 -22.99
CA GLN A 467 -55.28 -42.67 -24.46
C GLN A 467 -56.65 -43.36 -24.78
N PRO A 468 -57.19 -43.38 -26.03
CA PRO A 468 -56.57 -43.11 -27.34
C PRO A 468 -57.44 -42.20 -28.27
N GLN A 469 -57.23 -42.33 -29.60
CA GLN A 469 -58.10 -41.88 -30.73
C GLN A 469 -58.04 -40.37 -31.08
N HIS A 470 -58.23 -39.89 -32.33
CA HIS A 470 -58.32 -40.49 -33.69
C HIS A 470 -58.19 -39.37 -34.78
N GLU A 471 -57.99 -39.58 -36.10
CA GLU A 471 -57.74 -40.83 -36.85
C GLU A 471 -56.66 -40.69 -37.97
N LEU A 472 -57.01 -40.27 -39.21
CA LEU A 472 -56.31 -40.71 -40.44
C LEU A 472 -56.25 -39.69 -41.61
N ALA A 473 -55.22 -39.88 -42.46
CA ALA A 473 -55.13 -39.60 -43.91
C ALA A 473 -55.23 -38.15 -44.48
N GLY A 474 -54.36 -37.84 -45.46
CA GLY A 474 -54.44 -36.62 -46.31
C GLY A 474 -53.16 -36.36 -47.11
N LYS A 475 -53.21 -36.45 -48.45
CA LYS A 475 -52.06 -36.41 -49.37
C LYS A 475 -51.99 -35.07 -50.13
N ASN A 476 -50.77 -34.66 -50.53
CA ASN A 476 -50.40 -33.79 -51.66
C ASN A 476 -50.59 -32.24 -51.62
N ILE A 477 -49.46 -31.56 -51.90
CA ILE A 477 -49.21 -30.36 -52.76
C ILE A 477 -50.15 -30.16 -53.97
N PRO A 478 -50.17 -28.97 -54.63
CA PRO A 478 -49.81 -27.58 -54.23
C PRO A 478 -50.93 -26.56 -54.58
N GLU A 479 -50.66 -25.25 -54.57
CA GLU A 479 -50.99 -24.33 -55.70
C GLU A 479 -50.18 -23.01 -55.62
N ALA A 480 -50.00 -22.33 -56.76
CA ALA A 480 -49.49 -20.93 -56.88
C ALA A 480 -50.69 -19.93 -56.93
N ASP A 481 -50.67 -18.67 -57.37
CA ASP A 481 -49.86 -17.86 -58.32
C ASP A 481 -50.12 -16.36 -58.03
N SER A 482 -49.59 -15.49 -58.89
CA SER A 482 -49.86 -14.05 -59.09
C SER A 482 -48.98 -13.07 -58.30
N ARG A 483 -48.09 -12.24 -58.90
CA ARG A 483 -48.11 -11.33 -60.09
C ARG A 483 -48.47 -9.88 -59.68
N SER A 484 -47.91 -8.81 -60.28
CA SER A 484 -46.86 -8.67 -61.33
C SER A 484 -46.38 -7.20 -61.52
N HIS A 485 -45.40 -7.02 -62.42
CA HIS A 485 -44.90 -5.79 -63.09
C HIS A 485 -43.71 -5.05 -62.43
N LEU A 486 -42.54 -4.78 -63.05
CA LEU A 486 -42.10 -4.39 -64.43
C LEU A 486 -42.25 -2.88 -64.74
N PRO A 487 -41.46 -2.27 -65.67
CA PRO A 487 -40.12 -2.58 -66.25
C PRO A 487 -39.11 -1.38 -66.09
N VAL A 488 -37.87 -1.28 -66.64
CA VAL A 488 -37.45 -0.99 -68.06
C VAL A 488 -35.89 -0.84 -68.20
N VAL A 489 -35.24 -1.62 -69.12
CA VAL A 489 -34.16 -1.27 -70.13
C VAL A 489 -32.85 -0.52 -69.68
N SER A 490 -31.59 -0.82 -70.08
CA SER A 490 -31.00 -1.83 -71.03
C SER A 490 -29.50 -2.19 -70.79
N THR A 491 -29.08 -3.39 -71.26
CA THR A 491 -27.80 -3.86 -71.91
C THR A 491 -26.43 -3.15 -71.70
N VAL A 492 -25.26 -3.83 -71.72
CA VAL A 492 -24.63 -4.60 -72.84
C VAL A 492 -23.56 -5.65 -72.38
N VAL A 493 -23.69 -6.93 -72.83
CA VAL A 493 -22.67 -7.97 -73.25
C VAL A 493 -21.37 -8.23 -72.42
N SER A 494 -20.86 -9.45 -72.13
CA SER A 494 -21.33 -10.86 -72.22
C SER A 494 -20.36 -11.92 -71.59
N THR A 495 -20.90 -12.95 -70.90
CA THR A 495 -20.43 -14.38 -70.78
C THR A 495 -19.07 -14.75 -70.08
N PRO A 496 -18.82 -16.02 -69.63
CA PRO A 496 -19.63 -16.88 -68.73
C PRO A 496 -18.80 -17.74 -67.68
N LEU A 497 -19.47 -18.70 -66.99
CA LEU A 497 -18.95 -19.94 -66.31
C LEU A 497 -18.49 -20.00 -64.81
N LYS A 498 -19.50 -19.95 -63.92
CA LYS A 498 -19.80 -20.84 -62.74
C LYS A 498 -18.91 -22.07 -62.40
N VAL A 499 -18.61 -22.29 -61.10
CA VAL A 499 -18.88 -23.51 -60.24
C VAL A 499 -18.35 -23.28 -58.78
N VAL A 500 -18.84 -24.04 -57.77
CA VAL A 500 -18.80 -23.72 -56.30
C VAL A 500 -18.70 -24.99 -55.40
N SER A 501 -18.26 -24.82 -54.12
CA SER A 501 -18.43 -25.71 -52.93
C SER A 501 -17.50 -26.95 -52.76
N PRO A 502 -17.41 -27.59 -51.55
CA PRO A 502 -18.03 -27.29 -50.22
C PRO A 502 -17.05 -27.28 -49.00
N GLN A 503 -17.59 -27.30 -47.77
CA GLN A 503 -16.90 -27.34 -46.45
C GLN A 503 -17.41 -28.53 -45.56
N GLU A 504 -17.43 -28.41 -44.21
CA GLU A 504 -17.70 -29.44 -43.16
C GLU A 504 -16.56 -30.47 -42.89
N LEU A 505 -16.35 -31.08 -41.71
CA LEU A 505 -17.05 -31.09 -40.40
C LEU A 505 -16.03 -31.29 -39.23
N ASN A 506 -16.42 -31.14 -37.95
CA ASN A 506 -15.55 -31.30 -36.76
C ASN A 506 -16.12 -32.29 -35.69
N GLY A 507 -15.30 -32.79 -34.75
CA GLY A 507 -15.71 -33.81 -33.74
C GLY A 507 -14.85 -33.86 -32.45
N THR A 508 -15.36 -34.48 -31.38
CA THR A 508 -14.82 -34.39 -29.99
C THR A 508 -14.84 -35.78 -29.24
N PRO A 509 -14.59 -35.95 -27.90
CA PRO A 509 -13.44 -36.74 -27.43
C PRO A 509 -13.74 -37.88 -26.42
N LEU A 510 -12.71 -38.59 -25.91
CA LEU A 510 -12.78 -39.62 -24.85
C LEU A 510 -11.50 -39.70 -23.96
N ASN A 511 -11.55 -40.51 -22.89
CA ASN A 511 -10.55 -40.72 -21.82
C ASN A 511 -10.48 -42.26 -21.49
N GLU A 512 -9.79 -42.86 -20.51
CA GLU A 512 -9.13 -42.37 -19.28
C GLU A 512 -7.91 -43.22 -18.80
N LEU A 513 -6.92 -42.54 -18.20
CA LEU A 513 -6.32 -42.79 -16.86
C LEU A 513 -5.79 -44.21 -16.43
N ALA A 514 -4.47 -44.35 -16.18
CA ALA A 514 -3.85 -45.22 -15.14
C ALA A 514 -2.30 -45.07 -15.03
N THR A 515 -1.70 -45.51 -13.91
CA THR A 515 -0.25 -45.53 -13.56
C THR A 515 0.08 -46.82 -12.77
N PRO A 516 1.31 -47.10 -12.23
CA PRO A 516 2.71 -46.75 -12.58
C PRO A 516 3.63 -48.02 -12.74
N VAL A 517 4.98 -47.89 -12.74
CA VAL A 517 5.98 -48.69 -11.94
C VAL A 517 7.43 -48.72 -12.55
N ASN A 518 8.38 -48.23 -11.74
CA ASN A 518 9.82 -48.55 -11.47
C ASN A 518 10.86 -49.07 -12.51
N GLN A 519 12.14 -48.87 -12.10
CA GLN A 519 13.40 -49.53 -12.51
C GLN A 519 13.99 -49.15 -13.89
N GLU A 520 15.31 -49.20 -14.14
CA GLU A 520 16.55 -48.90 -13.37
C GLU A 520 17.72 -48.92 -14.39
N TYR A 521 18.94 -48.53 -14.00
CA TYR A 521 20.24 -48.63 -14.73
C TYR A 521 20.32 -49.52 -16.01
N THR A 522 21.00 -49.14 -17.10
CA THR A 522 22.45 -48.80 -17.15
C THR A 522 22.90 -48.02 -18.41
N ASN A 523 24.00 -47.25 -18.25
CA ASN A 523 25.10 -46.97 -19.19
C ASN A 523 24.81 -46.35 -20.58
N HIS A 524 25.22 -45.09 -20.73
CA HIS A 524 25.72 -44.53 -22.00
C HIS A 524 27.23 -44.81 -22.16
N ASP A 525 27.67 -44.93 -23.41
CA ASP A 525 29.05 -44.64 -23.85
C ASP A 525 29.01 -43.53 -24.93
N TYR A 526 30.12 -42.81 -25.08
CA TYR A 526 30.35 -41.63 -25.95
C TYR A 526 31.44 -41.98 -27.02
N PRO A 527 32.02 -41.04 -27.81
CA PRO A 527 31.50 -39.92 -28.63
C PRO A 527 31.77 -40.28 -30.13
N PRO A 528 32.31 -39.46 -31.08
CA PRO A 528 32.34 -38.00 -31.29
C PRO A 528 31.95 -37.52 -32.72
N ASP A 529 31.99 -36.19 -32.93
CA ASP A 529 32.26 -35.45 -34.18
C ASP A 529 31.30 -35.57 -35.41
N TYR A 530 31.11 -34.54 -36.26
CA TYR A 530 31.91 -33.33 -36.51
C TYR A 530 31.14 -31.99 -36.41
N LYS A 531 31.90 -30.89 -36.28
CA LYS A 531 31.42 -29.50 -36.29
C LYS A 531 31.18 -28.95 -37.71
N ALA A 532 30.23 -28.04 -37.82
CA ALA A 532 30.27 -26.89 -38.75
C ALA A 532 29.87 -25.62 -37.96
N ALA A 533 30.28 -24.43 -38.40
CA ALA A 533 30.19 -23.22 -37.56
C ALA A 533 29.93 -21.93 -38.35
N VAL A 534 29.35 -20.94 -37.64
CA VAL A 534 29.24 -19.51 -38.00
C VAL A 534 28.39 -19.17 -39.24
N ASN A 535 27.26 -18.48 -39.01
CA ASN A 535 27.22 -17.06 -39.37
C ASN A 535 26.28 -16.23 -38.47
N VAL A 536 26.63 -14.96 -38.25
CA VAL A 536 25.87 -14.00 -37.43
C VAL A 536 25.54 -12.80 -38.32
N ALA A 537 24.41 -12.87 -39.00
CA ALA A 537 23.85 -11.77 -39.79
C ALA A 537 22.35 -12.00 -40.04
N ASN A 538 21.50 -11.39 -39.22
CA ASN A 538 20.16 -10.88 -39.54
C ASN A 538 19.54 -10.25 -38.28
N GLU A 539 18.97 -9.05 -38.41
CA GLU A 539 18.18 -8.42 -37.35
C GLU A 539 16.78 -9.07 -37.26
N PRO A 540 16.22 -9.29 -36.06
CA PRO A 540 14.79 -9.45 -35.89
C PRO A 540 14.12 -8.09 -36.10
N GLN A 541 13.21 -8.00 -37.08
CA GLN A 541 12.44 -6.79 -37.33
C GLN A 541 11.29 -6.68 -36.30
N GLU A 542 11.49 -5.87 -35.26
CA GLU A 542 10.50 -5.59 -34.22
C GLU A 542 9.21 -4.95 -34.79
N LEU A 543 8.06 -5.31 -34.21
CA LEU A 543 6.74 -4.80 -34.61
C LEU A 543 6.33 -3.62 -33.74
N HIS A 544 5.99 -2.47 -34.32
CA HIS A 544 5.64 -1.26 -33.55
C HIS A 544 4.36 -1.44 -32.72
N GLY A 545 4.51 -1.36 -31.40
CA GLY A 545 3.44 -1.10 -30.43
C GLY A 545 3.78 0.13 -29.60
N GLU A 546 3.24 1.29 -29.94
CA GLU A 546 3.55 2.54 -29.24
C GLU A 546 2.83 2.63 -27.87
N SER A 547 3.59 2.52 -26.78
CA SER A 547 3.19 2.98 -25.46
C SER A 547 4.21 4.02 -24.98
N MET A 548 3.89 5.31 -25.18
CA MET A 548 4.81 6.41 -24.86
C MET A 548 4.49 7.09 -23.53
N THR A 549 4.82 6.40 -22.43
CA THR A 549 5.43 7.05 -21.27
C THR A 549 6.92 6.74 -21.29
N PRO A 550 7.82 7.69 -20.94
CA PRO A 550 9.26 7.47 -21.01
C PRO A 550 9.75 6.63 -19.82
N ILE A 551 9.46 5.33 -19.83
CA ILE A 551 10.10 4.34 -18.94
C ILE A 551 11.54 4.15 -19.42
N THR A 552 12.40 5.14 -19.14
CA THR A 552 13.83 4.90 -19.09
C THR A 552 14.11 4.04 -17.85
N PRO A 553 14.83 2.92 -17.95
CA PRO A 553 15.29 2.22 -16.76
C PRO A 553 16.27 3.13 -16.02
N ARG A 554 15.80 3.79 -14.95
CA ARG A 554 16.60 4.75 -14.14
C ARG A 554 17.84 4.11 -13.50
N TRP A 555 17.88 2.78 -13.42
CA TRP A 555 19.01 2.01 -12.93
C TRP A 555 20.05 1.75 -14.02
N ARG A 556 21.25 2.29 -13.83
CA ARG A 556 22.46 1.85 -14.54
C ARG A 556 23.08 0.68 -13.78
N GLU A 557 23.64 -0.31 -14.48
CA GLU A 557 24.32 -1.43 -13.82
C GLU A 557 25.50 -0.95 -12.96
N VAL A 558 25.41 -1.16 -11.64
CA VAL A 558 26.52 -0.90 -10.72
C VAL A 558 27.37 -2.16 -10.65
N HIS A 559 28.50 -2.17 -11.38
CA HIS A 559 29.48 -3.24 -11.24
C HIS A 559 30.08 -3.23 -9.83
N LEU A 560 29.83 -4.30 -9.06
CA LEU A 560 30.41 -4.48 -7.73
C LEU A 560 31.95 -4.45 -7.81
N PRO A 561 32.64 -3.77 -6.87
CA PRO A 561 34.09 -3.84 -6.78
C PRO A 561 34.50 -5.28 -6.49
N ARG A 562 35.25 -5.89 -7.43
CA ARG A 562 35.65 -7.29 -7.40
C ARG A 562 36.53 -7.57 -6.18
N SER A 563 36.01 -8.34 -5.22
CA SER A 563 36.76 -8.79 -4.04
C SER A 563 38.07 -9.47 -4.46
N PRO A 564 39.24 -9.03 -3.93
CA PRO A 564 40.49 -9.75 -4.17
C PRO A 564 40.45 -11.10 -3.45
N THR A 565 40.44 -12.18 -4.23
CA THR A 565 40.61 -13.54 -3.73
C THR A 565 42.00 -13.72 -3.13
N LEU A 566 42.14 -14.64 -2.17
CA LEU A 566 43.44 -15.02 -1.61
C LEU A 566 44.46 -15.34 -2.71
N TYR A 567 45.70 -14.95 -2.48
CA TYR A 567 46.86 -15.63 -3.03
C TYR A 567 47.79 -16.04 -1.88
N GLU A 568 48.47 -17.17 -2.07
CA GLU A 568 49.22 -17.87 -1.02
C GLU A 568 50.52 -17.16 -0.63
N MET A 569 51.02 -17.46 0.58
CA MET A 569 52.33 -16.98 1.02
C MET A 569 53.43 -17.84 0.40
N ASP A 570 54.37 -17.19 -0.30
CA ASP A 570 55.74 -17.66 -0.41
C ASP A 570 56.71 -16.59 0.10
N ARG A 571 57.83 -17.03 0.68
CA ARG A 571 58.60 -16.24 1.66
C ARG A 571 60.10 -16.45 1.52
N GLU A 572 60.78 -15.53 0.84
CA GLU A 572 62.25 -15.48 0.74
C GLU A 572 62.79 -14.08 1.09
N SER A 573 64.11 -13.93 1.25
CA SER A 573 64.73 -12.90 2.11
C SER A 573 65.29 -11.65 1.40
N SER A 574 65.31 -10.54 2.14
CA SER A 574 66.01 -9.28 1.80
C SER A 574 67.54 -9.41 1.98
N PRO A 575 68.39 -8.48 1.48
CA PRO A 575 68.62 -7.24 2.25
C PRO A 575 69.04 -5.97 1.45
N SER A 576 69.15 -4.86 2.20
CA SER A 576 69.62 -3.51 1.81
C SER A 576 68.62 -2.66 1.00
N ARG A 577 68.62 -1.32 1.09
CA ARG A 577 69.62 -0.39 1.67
C ARG A 577 68.96 0.79 2.40
N ARG A 578 69.63 1.38 3.40
CA ARG A 578 69.17 2.61 4.10
C ARG A 578 69.33 3.85 3.21
N VAL A 579 68.42 4.83 3.34
CA VAL A 579 68.72 6.21 3.79
C VAL A 579 67.49 6.73 4.56
N SER A 580 67.70 7.52 5.61
CA SER A 580 66.69 8.16 6.44
C SER A 580 66.86 9.69 6.40
N PHE A 581 65.76 10.45 6.43
CA PHE A 581 65.76 11.81 6.99
C PHE A 581 64.42 12.11 7.68
N MET A 582 64.50 12.85 8.78
CA MET A 582 63.40 13.38 9.61
C MET A 582 63.72 14.85 9.97
N PRO A 583 62.79 15.61 10.58
CA PRO A 583 62.70 17.06 10.39
C PRO A 583 63.36 17.92 11.49
N SER A 584 63.38 19.23 11.22
CA SER A 584 63.68 20.35 12.13
C SER A 584 63.40 21.68 11.40
N ASP A 585 63.28 22.85 12.04
CA ASP A 585 62.55 23.20 13.28
C ASP A 585 62.43 24.75 13.36
N ASP A 586 61.68 25.28 14.35
CA ASP A 586 61.75 26.65 14.92
C ASP A 586 61.52 27.92 14.05
N GLY A 587 61.09 29.03 14.69
CA GLY A 587 61.03 30.36 14.05
C GLY A 587 60.14 31.45 14.70
N PHE A 588 60.42 31.87 15.94
CA PHE A 588 59.62 32.84 16.72
C PHE A 588 59.46 34.28 16.14
N GLY A 589 58.36 34.96 16.51
CA GLY A 589 58.08 36.40 16.30
C GLY A 589 57.06 36.96 17.31
N ASN A 590 56.92 38.30 17.44
CA ASN A 590 56.04 38.96 18.45
C ASN A 590 55.73 40.46 18.13
N SER A 591 54.82 41.09 18.90
CA SER A 591 54.53 42.54 19.09
C SER A 591 53.99 43.34 17.86
N ASP A 592 53.16 44.39 17.95
CA ASP A 592 52.21 44.96 18.96
C ASP A 592 51.30 46.00 18.24
N GLY A 593 50.28 46.67 18.79
CA GLY A 593 49.66 46.67 20.13
C GLY A 593 48.74 47.90 20.35
N GLY A 594 47.63 47.77 21.10
CA GLY A 594 46.66 48.84 21.45
C GLY A 594 45.19 48.41 21.34
N GLN A 595 44.36 48.35 22.41
CA GLN A 595 43.74 49.43 23.22
C GLN A 595 42.72 50.30 22.45
N SER A 596 41.51 50.64 22.92
CA SER A 596 40.66 50.29 24.11
C SER A 596 39.21 50.81 23.85
N GLY A 597 38.14 50.54 24.60
CA GLY A 597 37.87 49.72 25.80
C GLY A 597 36.63 50.22 26.58
N VAL A 598 36.28 49.58 27.72
CA VAL A 598 35.36 50.03 28.81
C VAL A 598 33.82 49.93 28.60
N SER A 599 33.12 49.46 29.65
CA SER A 599 31.64 49.43 29.90
C SER A 599 31.35 50.18 31.24
N PRO A 600 30.13 50.24 31.85
CA PRO A 600 28.79 49.73 31.50
C PRO A 600 27.60 50.72 31.81
N LEU A 601 26.38 50.19 32.01
CA LEU A 601 25.23 50.65 32.85
C LEU A 601 23.88 50.97 32.18
N THR A 602 22.80 50.69 32.93
CA THR A 602 21.39 51.04 32.69
C THR A 602 20.89 52.04 33.77
N PRO A 603 19.73 52.69 33.57
CA PRO A 603 18.65 52.54 34.56
C PRO A 603 17.20 52.59 34.01
N ARG A 604 16.22 52.43 34.91
CA ARG A 604 14.74 52.49 34.68
C ARG A 604 14.16 53.91 34.82
N CYS A 605 12.97 54.14 34.23
CA CYS A 605 11.82 54.97 34.69
C CYS A 605 10.71 54.97 33.60
N GLN A 606 9.41 55.23 33.81
CA GLN A 606 8.50 55.18 34.98
C GLN A 606 7.02 55.26 34.49
N ASP A 607 6.07 54.58 35.15
CA ASP A 607 4.60 54.79 35.03
C ASP A 607 4.14 56.03 35.86
N PRO A 608 2.84 56.44 35.96
CA PRO A 608 1.58 55.92 35.36
C PRO A 608 0.62 57.00 34.77
N PHE A 609 -0.56 56.61 34.24
CA PHE A 609 -1.79 57.44 34.34
C PHE A 609 -3.13 56.65 34.34
N HIS A 610 -4.11 57.24 35.03
CA HIS A 610 -5.38 56.72 35.57
C HIS A 610 -6.46 56.08 34.65
N SER A 611 -6.91 54.87 35.03
CA SER A 611 -8.29 54.42 35.32
C SER A 611 -9.54 54.96 34.58
N LYS A 612 -10.34 54.03 33.98
CA LYS A 612 -11.79 53.70 34.21
C LYS A 612 -12.33 52.86 33.01
N LEU A 613 -12.90 51.66 33.17
CA LEU A 613 -14.19 51.23 33.74
C LEU A 613 -15.45 51.42 32.85
N SER A 614 -15.78 50.33 32.13
CA SER A 614 -17.13 49.75 31.91
C SER A 614 -18.13 50.28 30.86
N ASN A 615 -18.92 49.31 30.33
CA ASN A 615 -20.17 49.36 29.54
C ASN A 615 -20.04 49.85 28.08
N VAL A 616 -20.18 49.01 27.03
CA VAL A 616 -21.40 48.32 26.52
C VAL A 616 -22.56 49.31 26.30
N PRO A 617 -23.18 49.38 25.10
CA PRO A 617 -23.12 48.45 23.97
C PRO A 617 -22.08 48.80 22.89
#